data_AF-A0A9C9JQW0-F1
#
_entry.id   AF-A0A9C9JQW0-F1
#
_cell.length_a   1.000
_cell.length_b   1.000
_cell.length_c   1.000
_cell.angle_alpha   90.00
_cell.angle_beta   90.00
_cell.angle_gamma   90.00
#
_symmetry.space_group_name_H-M   'P 1'
#
loop_
_entity.id
_entity.type
_entity.pdbx_description
1 polymer ?
#
loop_
_entity_poly.entity_id
_entity_poly.type
_entity_poly.pdbx_seq_one_letter_code
_entity_poly.pdbx_strand_id
1 'polypeptide(L)'
;MVSEIKIWYKLLADLVRYNLKIIFSGVFIYFAAAAGLVLFLLILLVAYNTDAVMPLPDSAYYMLLLPGIVILLYPTAYGIQNDMDTKMMEVLIGIPNYRYKIWVVRMAIVGLVELLITLVFCLIVDLIFIPMNIFEMAYQLMYPFLFLSMLTFMISTLVRSGPGTAAVTIIIMLIFFILSGPLVESQWNLFLNPFENPTDISEMIWMDRIL
;
A
#
# COMPACT_ATOMS: atom_id res chain seq x y z
N MET A 1 -38.14 -4.99 -6.26
CA MET A 1 -36.98 -4.65 -7.11
C MET A 1 -36.31 -3.32 -6.73
N VAL A 2 -36.97 -2.14 -6.85
CA VAL A 2 -36.37 -0.84 -6.43
C VAL A 2 -36.08 -0.77 -4.92
N SER A 3 -36.91 -1.41 -4.08
CA SER A 3 -36.71 -1.50 -2.63
C SER A 3 -35.48 -2.33 -2.25
N GLU A 4 -35.23 -3.44 -2.94
CA GLU A 4 -34.10 -4.33 -2.67
C GLU A 4 -32.77 -3.68 -3.05
N ILE A 5 -32.71 -2.98 -4.18
CA ILE A 5 -31.50 -2.24 -4.60
C ILE A 5 -31.13 -1.16 -3.56
N LYS A 6 -32.12 -0.44 -3.03
CA LYS A 6 -31.89 0.56 -1.97
C LYS A 6 -31.36 -0.08 -0.69
N ILE A 7 -31.83 -1.26 -0.33
CA ILE A 7 -31.33 -2.02 0.83
C ILE A 7 -29.87 -2.44 0.60
N TRP A 8 -29.54 -3.00 -0.56
CA TRP A 8 -28.17 -3.41 -0.90
C TRP A 8 -27.19 -2.24 -0.89
N TYR A 9 -27.57 -1.11 -1.48
CA TYR A 9 -26.75 0.11 -1.45
C TYR A 9 -26.51 0.58 -0.02
N LYS A 10 -27.56 0.62 0.82
CA LYS A 10 -27.43 1.02 2.22
C LYS A 10 -26.50 0.09 3.00
N LEU A 11 -26.65 -1.23 2.83
CA LEU A 11 -25.79 -2.22 3.47
C LEU A 11 -24.32 -2.07 3.05
N LEU A 12 -24.07 -1.83 1.76
CA LEU A 12 -22.73 -1.60 1.25
C LEU A 12 -22.14 -0.30 1.81
N ALA A 13 -22.91 0.78 1.85
CA ALA A 13 -22.48 2.06 2.41
C ALA A 13 -22.17 1.95 3.91
N ASP A 14 -23.00 1.22 4.68
CA ASP A 14 -22.78 0.97 6.10
C ASP A 14 -21.51 0.13 6.32
N LEU A 15 -21.27 -0.88 5.47
CA LEU A 15 -20.05 -1.69 5.52
C LEU A 15 -18.79 -0.86 5.19
N VAL A 16 -18.85 0.00 4.17
CA VAL A 16 -17.75 0.91 3.82
C VAL A 16 -17.46 1.86 4.97
N ARG A 17 -18.50 2.51 5.51
CA ARG A 17 -18.37 3.44 6.64
C ARG A 17 -17.78 2.77 7.88
N TYR A 18 -18.22 1.56 8.17
CA TYR A 18 -17.70 0.76 9.28
C TYR A 18 -16.21 0.45 9.10
N ASN A 19 -15.79 -0.02 7.93
CA ASN A 19 -14.39 -0.32 7.64
C ASN A 19 -13.51 0.94 7.67
N LEU A 20 -13.96 2.05 7.11
CA LEU A 20 -13.24 3.33 7.20
C LEU A 20 -13.07 3.78 8.65
N LYS A 21 -14.11 3.61 9.49
CA LYS A 21 -13.99 3.92 10.92
C LYS A 21 -12.92 3.07 11.61
N ILE A 22 -12.78 1.79 11.25
CA ILE A 22 -11.72 0.92 11.77
C ILE A 22 -10.35 1.39 11.29
N ILE A 23 -10.20 1.62 9.97
CA ILE A 23 -8.95 2.02 9.34
C ILE A 23 -8.43 3.35 9.88
N PHE A 24 -9.30 4.31 10.16
CA PHE A 24 -8.92 5.61 10.70
C PHE A 24 -9.03 5.69 12.23
N SER A 25 -9.18 4.56 12.94
CA SER A 25 -9.30 4.57 14.40
C SER A 25 -7.95 4.61 15.12
N GLY A 26 -7.94 5.22 16.31
CA GLY A 26 -6.90 5.08 17.34
C GLY A 26 -5.47 5.29 16.86
N VAL A 27 -4.83 4.19 16.44
CA VAL A 27 -3.39 4.12 16.19
C VAL A 27 -3.01 4.58 14.76
N PHE A 28 -3.97 4.71 13.84
CA PHE A 28 -3.70 5.15 12.46
C PHE A 28 -2.89 6.44 12.38
N ILE A 29 -3.20 7.41 13.26
CA ILE A 29 -2.52 8.70 13.25
C ILE A 29 -1.01 8.59 13.51
N TYR A 30 -0.57 7.59 14.30
CA TYR A 30 0.86 7.35 14.52
C TYR A 30 1.54 6.78 13.28
N PHE A 31 0.85 5.90 12.53
CA PHE A 31 1.36 5.38 11.26
C PHE A 31 1.40 6.47 10.18
N ALA A 32 0.36 7.30 10.10
CA ALA A 32 0.33 8.44 9.19
C ALA A 32 1.45 9.46 9.52
N ALA A 33 1.66 9.75 10.81
CA ALA A 33 2.75 10.62 11.26
C ALA A 33 4.13 10.00 10.97
N ALA A 34 4.32 8.70 11.21
CA ALA A 34 5.54 8.00 10.90
C ALA A 34 5.85 8.02 9.41
N ALA A 35 4.85 7.76 8.56
CA ALA A 35 5.01 7.82 7.10
C ALA A 35 5.31 9.23 6.60
N GLY A 36 4.62 10.25 7.14
CA GLY A 36 4.92 11.65 6.82
C GLY A 36 6.34 12.06 7.24
N LEU A 37 6.80 11.61 8.41
CA LEU A 37 8.17 11.84 8.87
C LEU A 37 9.19 11.14 7.97
N VAL A 38 8.95 9.88 7.62
CA VAL A 38 9.79 9.13 6.69
C VAL A 38 9.88 9.86 5.34
N LEU A 39 8.74 10.25 4.77
CA LEU A 39 8.70 10.99 3.50
C LEU A 39 9.52 12.28 3.60
N PHE A 40 9.33 13.04 4.67
CA PHE A 40 10.08 14.28 4.92
C PHE A 40 11.59 14.03 5.02
N LEU A 41 12.02 13.00 5.75
CA LEU A 41 13.44 12.63 5.84
C LEU A 41 14.02 12.20 4.50
N LEU A 42 13.27 11.47 3.68
CA LEU A 42 13.71 11.05 2.35
C LEU A 42 13.85 12.25 1.39
N ILE A 43 12.93 13.20 1.44
CA ILE A 43 13.06 14.47 0.70
C ILE A 43 14.34 15.19 1.10
N LEU A 44 14.60 15.35 2.40
CA LEU A 44 15.83 15.99 2.89
C LEU A 44 17.09 15.23 2.46
N LEU A 45 17.07 13.91 2.55
CA LEU A 45 18.18 13.05 2.15
C LEU A 45 18.52 13.27 0.68
N VAL A 46 17.53 13.21 -0.21
CA VAL A 46 17.80 13.39 -1.65
C VAL A 46 18.14 14.84 -1.97
N ALA A 47 17.50 15.82 -1.33
CA ALA A 47 17.85 17.23 -1.48
C ALA A 47 19.30 17.52 -1.08
N TYR A 48 19.84 16.80 -0.09
CA TYR A 48 21.24 16.93 0.31
C TYR A 48 22.22 16.23 -0.63
N ASN A 49 21.84 15.08 -1.20
CA ASN A 49 22.72 14.28 -2.05
C ASN A 49 22.66 14.66 -3.54
N THR A 50 21.73 15.52 -3.94
CA THR A 50 21.53 15.89 -5.34
C THR A 50 22.14 17.26 -5.61
N ASP A 51 23.19 17.31 -6.44
CA ASP A 51 23.76 18.57 -6.94
C ASP A 51 22.87 19.26 -7.99
N ALA A 52 21.82 18.58 -8.45
CA ALA A 52 20.89 19.07 -9.47
C ALA A 52 19.82 20.00 -8.87
N VAL A 53 19.45 21.04 -9.63
CA VAL A 53 18.41 22.02 -9.26
C VAL A 53 17.01 21.38 -9.16
N MET A 54 16.76 20.27 -9.88
CA MET A 54 15.56 19.44 -9.74
C MET A 54 15.93 17.95 -9.90
N PRO A 55 15.54 17.07 -8.97
CA PRO A 55 15.77 15.62 -9.07
C PRO A 55 14.92 14.95 -10.15
N LEU A 56 15.35 13.76 -10.60
CA LEU A 56 14.68 12.95 -11.62
C LEU A 56 13.45 12.20 -11.06
N PRO A 57 12.44 11.89 -11.90
CA PRO A 57 11.24 11.14 -11.50
C PRO A 57 11.52 9.75 -10.88
N ASP A 58 12.62 9.11 -11.29
CA ASP A 58 13.14 7.86 -10.71
C ASP A 58 13.25 7.96 -9.18
N SER A 59 13.88 9.03 -8.68
CA SER A 59 14.07 9.25 -7.24
C SER A 59 12.74 9.39 -6.48
N ALA A 60 11.70 9.94 -7.12
CA ALA A 60 10.39 10.12 -6.51
C ALA A 60 9.69 8.78 -6.24
N TYR A 61 9.90 7.75 -7.09
CA TYR A 61 9.34 6.42 -6.87
C TYR A 61 9.84 5.82 -5.55
N TYR A 62 11.16 5.78 -5.34
CA TYR A 62 11.74 5.23 -4.11
C TYR A 62 11.43 6.08 -2.88
N MET A 63 11.30 7.41 -3.01
CA MET A 63 10.85 8.29 -1.92
C MET A 63 9.44 7.97 -1.44
N LEU A 64 8.53 7.63 -2.36
CA LEU A 64 7.12 7.39 -2.08
C LEU A 64 6.85 5.93 -1.68
N LEU A 65 7.67 5.00 -2.17
CA LEU A 65 7.54 3.57 -1.90
C LEU A 65 7.58 3.25 -0.40
N LEU A 66 8.63 3.70 0.30
CA LEU A 66 8.82 3.38 1.72
C LEU A 66 7.74 3.97 2.65
N PRO A 67 7.36 5.27 2.57
CA PRO A 67 6.27 5.80 3.39
C PRO A 67 4.91 5.21 3.01
N GLY A 68 4.66 4.89 1.73
CA GLY A 68 3.43 4.20 1.32
C GLY A 68 3.30 2.83 1.98
N ILE A 69 4.38 2.06 1.99
CA ILE A 69 4.47 0.78 2.70
C ILE A 69 4.21 0.92 4.20
N VAL A 70 4.78 1.95 4.86
CA VAL A 70 4.56 2.18 6.30
C VAL A 70 3.07 2.40 6.59
N ILE A 71 2.37 3.15 5.75
CA ILE A 71 0.91 3.34 5.89
C ILE A 71 0.16 2.04 5.63
N LEU A 72 0.50 1.30 4.58
CA LEU A 72 -0.14 0.04 4.20
C LEU A 72 -0.22 -0.95 5.37
N LEU A 73 0.84 -1.04 6.17
CA LEU A 73 0.94 -2.03 7.24
C LEU A 73 -0.18 -1.90 8.27
N TYR A 74 -0.68 -0.69 8.52
CA TYR A 74 -1.71 -0.51 9.54
C TYR A 74 -3.06 -1.17 9.17
N PRO A 75 -3.77 -0.73 8.11
CA PRO A 75 -5.09 -1.27 7.81
C PRO A 75 -5.06 -2.78 7.48
N THR A 76 -3.96 -3.27 6.92
CA THR A 76 -3.81 -4.67 6.50
C THR A 76 -3.44 -5.59 7.66
N ALA A 77 -2.51 -5.20 8.54
CA ALA A 77 -2.10 -6.03 9.67
C ALA A 77 -3.11 -6.01 10.82
N TYR A 78 -3.70 -4.84 11.11
CA TYR A 78 -4.62 -4.68 12.24
C TYR A 78 -6.07 -5.06 11.89
N GLY A 79 -6.40 -5.23 10.61
CA GLY A 79 -7.76 -5.59 10.18
C GLY A 79 -8.28 -6.86 10.84
N ILE A 80 -7.49 -7.95 10.84
CA ILE A 80 -7.89 -9.22 11.48
C ILE A 80 -7.91 -9.13 13.00
N GLN A 81 -6.94 -8.44 13.60
CA GLN A 81 -6.92 -8.26 15.06
C GLN A 81 -8.19 -7.53 15.53
N ASN A 82 -8.56 -6.43 14.88
CA ASN A 82 -9.77 -5.67 15.21
C ASN A 82 -11.04 -6.53 15.12
N ASP A 83 -11.12 -7.44 14.15
CA ASP A 83 -12.24 -8.36 13.98
C ASP A 83 -12.31 -9.43 15.07
N MET A 84 -11.16 -9.84 15.60
CA MET A 84 -11.08 -10.76 16.73
C MET A 84 -11.45 -10.07 18.03
N ASP A 85 -10.90 -8.87 18.28
CA ASP A 85 -11.14 -8.09 19.49
C ASP A 85 -12.62 -7.70 19.63
N THR A 86 -13.32 -7.52 18.50
CA THR A 86 -14.75 -7.18 18.46
C THR A 86 -15.68 -8.39 18.43
N LYS A 87 -15.15 -9.63 18.45
CA LYS A 87 -15.89 -10.89 18.24
C LYS A 87 -16.66 -10.97 16.92
N MET A 88 -16.39 -10.05 16.00
CA MET A 88 -17.02 -10.04 14.69
C MET A 88 -16.60 -11.24 13.86
N MET A 89 -15.37 -11.76 14.04
CA MET A 89 -14.89 -12.96 13.38
C MET A 89 -15.80 -14.18 13.64
N GLU A 90 -16.28 -14.36 14.87
CA GLU A 90 -17.19 -15.47 15.23
C GLU A 90 -18.54 -15.35 14.51
N VAL A 91 -19.09 -14.13 14.47
CA VAL A 91 -20.36 -13.84 13.76
C VAL A 91 -20.20 -14.11 12.26
N LEU A 92 -19.11 -13.66 11.66
CA LEU A 92 -18.78 -13.87 10.25
C LEU A 92 -18.66 -15.36 9.91
N ILE A 93 -18.09 -16.14 10.83
CA ILE A 93 -17.98 -17.59 10.69
C ILE A 93 -19.35 -18.27 10.81
N GLY A 94 -20.25 -17.77 11.67
CA GLY A 94 -21.60 -18.31 11.85
C GLY A 94 -22.50 -18.24 10.61
N ILE A 95 -22.22 -17.32 9.67
CA ILE A 95 -23.05 -17.14 8.47
C ILE A 95 -22.44 -17.90 7.26
N PRO A 96 -23.10 -18.93 6.72
CA PRO A 96 -22.59 -19.68 5.56
C PRO A 96 -22.54 -18.79 4.30
N ASN A 97 -21.52 -18.97 3.45
CA ASN A 97 -21.31 -18.27 2.18
C ASN A 97 -21.06 -16.74 2.20
N TYR A 98 -20.96 -16.10 3.38
CA TYR A 98 -20.69 -14.64 3.46
C TYR A 98 -19.24 -14.27 3.75
N ARG A 99 -18.43 -15.21 4.25
CA ARG A 99 -17.04 -14.96 4.70
C ARG A 99 -16.19 -14.29 3.61
N TYR A 100 -16.04 -14.96 2.46
CA TYR A 100 -15.16 -14.49 1.40
C TYR A 100 -15.61 -13.15 0.81
N LYS A 101 -16.93 -12.94 0.65
CA LYS A 101 -17.47 -11.70 0.08
C LYS A 101 -17.10 -10.48 0.93
N ILE A 102 -17.20 -10.61 2.25
CA ILE A 102 -16.87 -9.52 3.17
C ILE A 102 -15.37 -9.21 3.10
N TRP A 103 -14.50 -10.22 3.16
CA TRP A 103 -13.05 -10.02 3.10
C TRP A 103 -12.61 -9.37 1.78
N VAL A 104 -13.16 -9.80 0.64
CA VAL A 104 -12.88 -9.19 -0.67
C VAL A 104 -13.26 -7.71 -0.68
N VAL A 105 -14.45 -7.36 -0.17
CA VAL A 105 -14.87 -5.95 -0.11
C VAL A 105 -13.97 -5.15 0.82
N ARG A 106 -13.52 -5.71 1.94
CA ARG A 106 -12.58 -5.05 2.85
C ARG A 106 -11.23 -4.79 2.21
N MET A 107 -10.66 -5.79 1.54
CA MET A 107 -9.39 -5.63 0.83
C MET A 107 -9.51 -4.58 -0.29
N ALA A 108 -10.64 -4.52 -0.99
CA ALA A 108 -10.91 -3.47 -1.96
C ALA A 108 -10.98 -2.07 -1.32
N ILE A 109 -11.62 -1.93 -0.15
CA ILE A 109 -11.66 -0.66 0.60
C ILE A 109 -10.25 -0.26 1.04
N VAL A 110 -9.45 -1.20 1.56
CA VAL A 110 -8.07 -0.94 1.98
C VAL A 110 -7.22 -0.50 0.79
N GLY A 111 -7.29 -1.20 -0.35
CA GLY A 111 -6.57 -0.81 -1.57
C GLY A 111 -7.02 0.55 -2.13
N LEU A 112 -8.30 0.89 -2.01
CA LEU A 112 -8.80 2.22 -2.39
C LEU A 112 -8.28 3.30 -1.46
N VAL A 113 -8.30 3.07 -0.14
CA VAL A 113 -7.76 4.03 0.85
C VAL A 113 -6.27 4.24 0.62
N GLU A 114 -5.54 3.16 0.36
CA GLU A 114 -4.12 3.19 0.02
C GLU A 114 -3.87 4.04 -1.24
N LEU A 115 -4.59 3.78 -2.34
CA LEU A 115 -4.51 4.60 -3.55
C LEU A 115 -4.74 6.09 -3.26
N LEU A 116 -5.78 6.42 -2.48
CA LEU A 116 -6.09 7.81 -2.15
C LEU A 116 -4.97 8.47 -1.33
N ILE A 117 -4.38 7.75 -0.39
CA ILE A 117 -3.27 8.28 0.42
C ILE A 117 -2.01 8.42 -0.44
N THR A 118 -1.70 7.46 -1.31
CA THR A 118 -0.60 7.54 -2.25
C THR A 118 -0.74 8.73 -3.19
N LEU A 119 -1.94 9.01 -3.72
CA LEU A 119 -2.21 10.19 -4.52
C LEU A 119 -1.94 11.49 -3.75
N VAL A 120 -2.28 11.54 -2.45
CA VAL A 120 -1.96 12.68 -1.59
C VAL A 120 -0.45 12.83 -1.42
N PHE A 121 0.29 11.75 -1.19
CA PHE A 121 1.75 11.80 -1.09
C PHE A 121 2.42 12.22 -2.40
N CYS A 122 1.99 11.69 -3.54
CA CYS A 122 2.45 12.13 -4.85
C CYS A 122 2.21 13.63 -5.05
N LEU A 123 1.02 14.13 -4.69
CA LEU A 123 0.69 15.56 -4.80
C LEU A 123 1.57 16.42 -3.89
N ILE A 124 1.89 15.96 -2.68
CA ILE A 124 2.82 16.65 -1.77
C ILE A 124 4.22 16.73 -2.39
N VAL A 125 4.73 15.63 -2.94
CA VAL A 125 6.06 15.59 -3.58
C VAL A 125 6.11 16.45 -4.84
N ASP A 126 5.07 16.41 -5.68
CA ASP A 126 4.94 17.22 -6.89
C ASP A 126 4.95 18.72 -6.58
N LEU A 127 4.20 19.15 -5.57
CA LEU A 127 4.12 20.55 -5.17
C LEU A 127 5.40 21.10 -4.54
N ILE A 128 6.14 20.25 -3.81
CA ILE A 128 7.27 20.69 -2.97
C ILE A 128 8.62 20.45 -3.63
N PHE A 129 8.77 19.40 -4.45
CA PHE A 129 10.08 18.85 -4.77
C PHE A 129 10.29 18.46 -6.23
N ILE A 130 9.57 17.47 -6.77
CA ILE A 130 9.86 16.89 -8.10
C ILE A 130 8.58 16.92 -8.95
N PRO A 131 8.54 17.69 -10.06
CA PRO A 131 7.38 17.68 -10.94
C PRO A 131 7.23 16.31 -11.59
N MET A 132 6.03 15.73 -11.53
CA MET A 132 5.78 14.35 -11.95
C MET A 132 4.32 14.10 -12.33
N ASN A 133 4.07 13.05 -13.11
CA ASN A 133 2.70 12.61 -13.36
C ASN A 133 2.17 11.84 -12.14
N ILE A 134 1.33 12.51 -11.34
CA ILE A 134 0.75 11.99 -10.10
C ILE A 134 0.03 10.65 -10.31
N PHE A 135 -0.76 10.53 -11.38
CA PHE A 135 -1.57 9.34 -11.63
C PHE A 135 -0.73 8.15 -12.06
N GLU A 136 0.26 8.39 -12.92
CA GLU A 136 1.17 7.36 -13.40
C GLU A 136 2.04 6.82 -12.27
N MET A 137 2.62 7.70 -11.44
CA MET A 137 3.39 7.28 -10.27
C MET A 137 2.53 6.47 -9.30
N ALA A 138 1.34 6.97 -8.97
CA ALA A 138 0.45 6.26 -8.05
C ALA A 138 0.07 4.88 -8.61
N TYR A 139 -0.23 4.80 -9.90
CA TYR A 139 -0.54 3.53 -10.58
C TYR A 139 0.60 2.52 -10.46
N GLN A 140 1.84 2.94 -10.72
CA GLN A 140 3.02 2.07 -10.62
C GLN A 140 3.27 1.62 -9.16
N LEU A 141 3.12 2.52 -8.19
CA LEU A 141 3.27 2.19 -6.76
C LEU A 141 2.19 1.23 -6.25
N MET A 142 0.99 1.21 -6.85
CA MET A 142 -0.07 0.29 -6.43
C MET A 142 0.29 -1.18 -6.63
N TYR A 143 1.15 -1.55 -7.58
CA TYR A 143 1.53 -2.95 -7.80
C TYR A 143 2.24 -3.57 -6.58
N PRO A 144 3.37 -3.04 -6.09
CA PRO A 144 4.01 -3.57 -4.90
C PRO A 144 3.13 -3.43 -3.66
N PHE A 145 2.35 -2.36 -3.57
CA PHE A 145 1.45 -2.10 -2.46
C PHE A 145 0.33 -3.15 -2.36
N LEU A 146 -0.41 -3.40 -3.44
CA LEU A 146 -1.45 -4.42 -3.44
C LEU A 146 -0.87 -5.81 -3.15
N PHE A 147 0.30 -6.14 -3.72
CA PHE A 147 0.97 -7.40 -3.43
C PHE A 147 1.31 -7.55 -1.94
N LEU A 148 1.97 -6.54 -1.36
CA LEU A 148 2.31 -6.53 0.07
C LEU A 148 1.05 -6.54 0.94
N SER A 149 -0.01 -5.83 0.55
CA SER A 149 -1.29 -5.80 1.23
C SER A 149 -1.93 -7.19 1.30
N MET A 150 -1.95 -7.94 0.19
CA MET A 150 -2.42 -9.33 0.17
C MET A 150 -1.53 -10.26 1.00
N LEU A 151 -0.21 -10.06 0.95
CA LEU A 151 0.75 -10.82 1.75
C LEU A 151 0.55 -10.57 3.25
N THR A 152 0.46 -9.31 3.68
CA THR A 152 0.20 -8.92 5.06
C THR A 152 -1.14 -9.47 5.54
N PHE A 153 -2.16 -9.40 4.70
CA PHE A 153 -3.44 -10.02 4.99
C PHE A 153 -3.30 -11.53 5.22
N MET A 154 -2.59 -12.26 4.35
CA MET A 154 -2.32 -13.69 4.54
C MET A 154 -1.60 -13.95 5.88
N ILE A 155 -0.54 -13.21 6.18
CA ILE A 155 0.21 -13.35 7.45
C ILE A 155 -0.68 -13.03 8.66
N SER A 156 -1.59 -12.06 8.53
CA SER A 156 -2.51 -11.69 9.61
C SER A 156 -3.45 -12.84 10.01
N THR A 157 -3.83 -13.70 9.06
CA THR A 157 -4.67 -14.88 9.35
C THR A 157 -3.93 -15.94 10.17
N LEU A 158 -2.59 -15.99 10.03
CA LEU A 158 -1.71 -16.94 10.70
C LEU A 158 -1.31 -16.43 12.09
N VAL A 159 -0.87 -15.18 12.19
CA VAL A 159 -0.32 -14.59 13.41
C VAL A 159 -1.42 -14.09 14.35
N ARG A 160 -2.56 -13.61 13.80
CA ARG A 160 -3.72 -13.13 14.56
C ARG A 160 -3.41 -12.01 15.56
N SER A 161 -2.37 -11.22 15.29
CA SER A 161 -1.95 -10.06 16.08
C SER A 161 -1.38 -9.01 15.14
N GLY A 162 -1.90 -7.78 15.21
CA GLY A 162 -1.52 -6.67 14.34
C GLY A 162 -0.03 -6.32 14.44
N PRO A 163 0.52 -6.06 15.65
CA PRO A 163 1.95 -5.81 15.81
C PRO A 163 2.82 -6.97 15.31
N GLY A 164 2.42 -8.22 15.60
CA GLY A 164 3.16 -9.41 15.16
C GLY A 164 3.17 -9.58 13.64
N THR A 165 2.01 -9.38 13.01
CA THR A 165 1.86 -9.41 11.55
C THR A 165 2.68 -8.32 10.87
N ALA A 166 2.63 -7.09 11.39
CA ALA A 166 3.41 -5.98 10.85
C ALA A 166 4.92 -6.30 10.93
N ALA A 167 5.40 -6.81 12.07
CA ALA A 167 6.79 -7.19 12.24
C ALA A 167 7.24 -8.28 11.26
N VAL A 168 6.46 -9.35 11.09
CA VAL A 168 6.75 -10.42 10.13
C VAL A 168 6.75 -9.89 8.69
N THR A 169 5.80 -9.02 8.35
CA THR A 169 5.73 -8.41 7.02
C THR A 169 6.97 -7.55 6.74
N ILE A 170 7.42 -6.74 7.71
CA ILE A 170 8.63 -5.93 7.58
C ILE A 170 9.85 -6.81 7.34
N ILE A 171 9.99 -7.94 8.06
CA ILE A 171 11.10 -8.87 7.84
C ILE A 171 11.10 -9.42 6.41
N ILE A 172 9.93 -9.84 5.91
CA ILE A 172 9.80 -10.36 4.53
C ILE A 172 10.13 -9.27 3.50
N MET A 173 9.65 -8.05 3.72
CA MET A 173 9.93 -6.91 2.88
C MET A 173 11.42 -6.56 2.85
N LEU A 174 12.13 -6.61 3.99
CA LEU A 174 13.57 -6.43 4.03
C LEU A 174 14.30 -7.50 3.22
N ILE A 175 13.81 -8.75 3.23
CA ILE A 175 14.36 -9.80 2.36
C ILE A 175 14.17 -9.44 0.88
N PHE A 176 12.96 -9.02 0.47
CA PHE A 176 12.74 -8.56 -0.90
C PHE A 176 13.61 -7.36 -1.28
N PHE A 177 13.82 -6.43 -0.33
CA PHE A 177 14.67 -5.27 -0.54
C PHE A 177 16.14 -5.66 -0.75
N ILE A 178 16.67 -6.61 0.04
CA ILE A 178 18.03 -7.14 -0.16
C ILE A 178 18.15 -7.88 -1.51
N LEU A 179 17.11 -8.60 -1.90
CA LEU A 179 17.07 -9.33 -3.17
C LEU A 179 16.86 -8.42 -4.39
N SER A 180 16.45 -7.15 -4.20
CA SER A 180 16.18 -6.23 -5.31
C SER A 180 17.40 -6.05 -6.23
N GLY A 181 18.61 -5.91 -5.67
CA GLY A 181 19.86 -5.77 -6.43
C GLY A 181 20.16 -6.98 -7.34
N PRO A 182 20.23 -8.21 -6.79
CA PRO A 182 20.38 -9.42 -7.60
C PRO A 182 19.24 -9.66 -8.60
N LEU A 183 18.06 -9.09 -8.34
CA LEU A 183 16.86 -9.25 -9.16
C LEU A 183 16.61 -8.08 -10.11
N VAL A 184 17.51 -7.10 -10.26
CA VAL A 184 17.30 -5.91 -11.13
C VAL A 184 16.80 -6.30 -12.53
N GLU A 185 17.37 -7.35 -13.11
CA GLU A 185 17.02 -7.85 -14.45
C GLU A 185 15.81 -8.80 -14.49
N SER A 186 15.24 -9.13 -13.33
CA SER A 186 14.21 -10.14 -13.16
C SER A 186 12.83 -9.52 -13.01
N GLN A 187 11.83 -10.11 -13.68
CA GLN A 187 10.41 -9.77 -13.50
C GLN A 187 9.91 -10.01 -12.07
N TRP A 188 10.67 -10.74 -11.25
CA TRP A 188 10.34 -11.01 -9.84
C TRP A 188 10.81 -9.90 -8.88
N ASN A 189 11.42 -8.83 -9.39
CA ASN A 189 11.78 -7.69 -8.55
C ASN A 189 10.54 -6.87 -8.18
N LEU A 190 10.05 -7.09 -6.96
CA LEU A 190 8.88 -6.39 -6.42
C LEU A 190 9.05 -4.86 -6.40
N PHE A 191 10.28 -4.37 -6.26
CA PHE A 191 10.58 -2.94 -6.14
C PHE A 191 11.25 -2.38 -7.39
N LEU A 192 11.07 -3.04 -8.54
CA LEU A 192 11.53 -2.53 -9.82
C LEU A 192 10.97 -1.13 -10.07
N ASN A 193 11.83 -0.20 -10.47
CA ASN A 193 11.42 1.15 -10.80
C ASN A 193 11.16 1.29 -12.31
N PRO A 194 9.91 1.52 -12.74
CA PRO A 194 9.59 1.69 -14.15
C PRO A 194 10.06 3.03 -14.73
N PHE A 195 10.45 3.99 -13.89
CA PHE A 195 10.93 5.32 -14.29
C PHE A 195 12.45 5.39 -14.43
N GLU A 196 13.16 4.30 -14.12
CA GLU A 196 14.60 4.20 -14.31
C GLU A 196 14.91 4.03 -15.81
N ASN A 197 15.90 4.76 -16.31
CA ASN A 197 16.33 4.63 -17.71
C ASN A 197 17.19 3.37 -17.85
N PRO A 198 16.85 2.44 -18.78
CA PRO A 198 17.66 1.25 -18.99
C PRO A 198 19.02 1.64 -19.57
N THR A 199 20.11 1.47 -18.82
CA THR A 199 21.48 1.74 -19.29
C THR A 199 22.06 0.59 -20.09
N ASP A 200 21.66 -0.65 -19.78
CA ASP A 200 22.35 -1.87 -20.24
C ASP A 200 21.47 -2.84 -21.06
N ILE A 201 20.21 -2.48 -21.31
CA ILE A 201 19.23 -3.30 -22.05
C ILE A 201 18.49 -2.48 -23.10
N SER A 202 18.10 -3.12 -24.20
CA SER A 202 17.31 -2.46 -25.25
C SER A 202 15.93 -2.06 -24.71
N GLU A 203 15.43 -0.90 -25.13
CA GLU A 203 14.11 -0.36 -24.72
C GLU A 203 12.96 -1.37 -24.89
N MET A 204 13.01 -2.20 -25.94
CA MET A 204 11.99 -3.24 -26.19
C MET A 204 11.95 -4.33 -25.10
N ILE A 205 13.10 -4.77 -24.59
CA ILE A 205 13.19 -5.76 -23.51
C ILE A 205 12.79 -5.13 -22.18
N TRP A 206 13.06 -3.85 -21.98
CA TRP A 206 12.63 -3.11 -20.79
C TRP A 206 11.11 -2.95 -20.73
N MET A 207 10.48 -2.60 -21.84
CA MET A 207 9.02 -2.48 -21.92
C MET A 207 8.29 -3.79 -21.63
N ASP A 208 8.83 -4.94 -22.07
CA ASP A 208 8.27 -6.27 -21.77
C ASP A 208 8.35 -6.66 -20.28
N ARG A 209 9.15 -5.94 -19.47
CA ARG A 209 9.27 -6.18 -18.03
C ARG A 209 8.38 -5.27 -17.18
N ILE A 210 8.04 -4.08 -17.70
CA ILE A 210 7.19 -3.10 -17.01
C ILE A 210 5.69 -3.37 -17.22
N LEU A 211 5.32 -3.97 -18.37
CA LEU A 211 3.94 -4.31 -18.75
C LEU A 211 3.51 -5.70 -18.27
#